data_AF-A0A7X6Q879-F1
#
_entry.id   AF-A0A7X6Q879-F1
#
_cell.length_a   1.000
_cell.length_b   1.000
_cell.length_c   1.000
_cell.angle_alpha   90.00
_cell.angle_beta   90.00
_cell.angle_gamma   90.00
#
_symmetry.space_group_name_H-M   'P 1'
#
loop_
_entity.id
_entity.type
_entity.pdbx_description
1 polymer ?
#
loop_
_entity_poly.entity_id
_entity_poly.type
_entity_poly.pdbx_seq_one_letter_code
_entity_poly.pdbx_strand_id
1 'polypeptide(L)'
;MTQNHTVTTPKDLVALNDYWHKLEEDPYAHSFYQVLRYIDARSTLLKPIGRNNLPKHEPVRMRQEPSMSFAPSNLTKVERQPGRPSTISILGFGLFGPNGPLPLHITEYAHERMHHHKDRTLSAFADIFH
;
A
#
# COMPACT_ATOMS: atom_id res chain seq x y z
N MET A 1 -31.60 -7.63 19.21
CA MET A 1 -30.25 -7.89 19.76
C MET A 1 -29.24 -7.42 18.73
N THR A 2 -28.87 -6.14 18.81
CA THR A 2 -27.94 -5.50 17.88
C THR A 2 -26.79 -5.00 18.74
N GLN A 3 -25.72 -5.80 18.84
CA GLN A 3 -24.55 -5.38 19.61
C GLN A 3 -23.79 -4.35 18.78
N ASN A 4 -23.82 -3.11 19.26
CA ASN A 4 -22.91 -2.04 18.87
C ASN A 4 -21.50 -2.46 19.33
N HIS A 5 -20.73 -3.08 18.45
CA HIS A 5 -19.34 -3.44 18.73
C HIS A 5 -18.41 -2.29 18.35
N THR A 6 -17.93 -1.65 19.40
CA THR A 6 -16.92 -0.60 19.46
C THR A 6 -15.71 -0.92 18.57
N VAL A 7 -15.42 0.02 17.68
CA VAL A 7 -14.15 0.17 16.97
C VAL A 7 -13.03 0.12 18.01
N THR A 8 -12.26 -0.96 18.01
CA THR A 8 -11.17 -1.16 18.96
C THR A 8 -9.98 -0.33 18.51
N THR A 9 -9.75 0.81 19.17
CA THR A 9 -8.48 1.54 19.19
C THR A 9 -8.21 1.82 20.66
N PRO A 10 -7.04 1.49 21.28
CA PRO A 10 -5.84 2.33 21.11
C PRO A 10 -4.43 1.71 21.37
N LYS A 11 -4.24 0.43 21.73
CA LYS A 11 -2.93 -0.07 22.26
C LYS A 11 -1.97 -0.65 21.21
N ASP A 12 -2.47 -1.35 20.19
CA ASP A 12 -1.62 -2.06 19.22
C ASP A 12 -1.02 -1.14 18.13
N LEU A 13 -1.69 -0.02 17.86
CA LEU A 13 -1.20 1.00 16.91
C LEU A 13 0.01 1.77 17.44
N VAL A 14 0.17 1.91 18.77
CA VAL A 14 1.31 2.59 19.37
C VAL A 14 2.57 1.73 19.25
N ALA A 15 2.48 0.42 19.47
CA ALA A 15 3.62 -0.50 19.31
C ALA A 15 4.09 -0.62 17.86
N LEU A 16 3.17 -0.45 16.90
CA LEU A 16 3.50 -0.35 15.49
C LEU A 16 3.95 1.04 15.06
N ASN A 17 3.78 2.09 15.89
CA ASN A 17 4.06 3.46 15.48
C ASN A 17 5.55 3.67 15.15
N ASP A 18 6.45 3.13 15.98
CA ASP A 18 7.90 3.18 15.72
C ASP A 18 8.26 2.38 14.46
N TYR A 19 7.57 1.26 14.23
CA TYR A 19 7.78 0.47 13.02
C TYR A 19 7.32 1.23 11.78
N TRP A 20 6.15 1.84 11.83
CA TRP A 20 5.63 2.69 10.75
C TRP A 20 6.56 3.86 10.46
N HIS A 21 7.12 4.53 11.49
CA HIS A 21 8.09 5.60 11.29
C HIS A 21 9.35 5.11 10.56
N LYS A 22 9.87 3.93 10.90
CA LYS A 22 11.00 3.32 10.17
C LYS A 22 10.67 3.04 8.70
N LEU A 23 9.45 2.56 8.42
CA LEU A 23 9.00 2.34 7.05
C LEU A 23 8.83 3.63 6.24
N GLU A 24 8.46 4.73 6.89
CA GLU A 24 8.35 6.06 6.26
C GLU A 24 9.73 6.68 5.99
N GLU A 25 10.70 6.45 6.88
CA GLU A 25 12.06 6.99 6.78
C GLU A 25 12.92 6.28 5.73
N ASP A 26 12.94 4.94 5.75
CA ASP A 26 13.72 4.13 4.81
C ASP A 26 12.89 2.96 4.24
N PRO A 27 11.89 3.25 3.37
CA PRO A 27 11.06 2.21 2.79
C PRO A 27 11.89 1.20 2.00
N TYR A 28 12.97 1.64 1.34
CA TYR A 28 13.74 0.80 0.45
C TYR A 28 14.53 -0.30 1.17
N ALA A 29 14.84 -0.13 2.45
CA ALA A 29 15.48 -1.15 3.29
C ALA A 29 14.55 -2.31 3.70
N HIS A 30 13.26 -2.26 3.34
CA HIS A 30 12.27 -3.23 3.77
C HIS A 30 11.66 -4.05 2.63
N SER A 31 11.43 -5.33 2.91
CA SER A 31 10.73 -6.23 1.99
C SER A 31 9.21 -6.15 2.19
N PHE A 32 8.47 -5.93 1.11
CA PHE A 32 7.01 -5.80 1.11
C PHE A 32 6.29 -6.94 1.86
N TYR A 33 6.57 -8.21 1.54
CA TYR A 33 5.91 -9.35 2.19
C TYR A 33 6.27 -9.48 3.67
N GLN A 34 7.51 -9.12 4.04
CA GLN A 34 7.93 -9.11 5.43
C GLN A 34 7.16 -8.04 6.21
N VAL A 35 6.97 -6.85 5.63
CA VAL A 35 6.16 -5.77 6.22
C VAL A 35 4.73 -6.23 6.43
N LEU A 36 4.08 -6.79 5.41
CA LEU A 36 2.71 -7.29 5.54
C LEU A 36 2.58 -8.36 6.62
N ARG A 37 3.49 -9.34 6.64
CA ARG A 37 3.49 -10.41 7.65
C ARG A 37 3.75 -9.87 9.05
N TYR A 38 4.63 -8.88 9.19
CA TYR A 38 4.93 -8.24 10.47
C TYR A 38 3.71 -7.50 11.02
N ILE A 39 3.00 -6.76 10.15
CA ILE A 39 1.77 -6.07 10.51
C ILE A 39 0.71 -7.11 10.90
N ASP A 40 0.46 -8.10 10.06
CA ASP A 40 -0.54 -9.15 10.30
C ASP A 40 -0.31 -9.89 11.63
N ALA A 41 0.96 -10.19 11.96
CA ALA A 41 1.32 -10.88 13.19
C ALA A 41 1.23 -10.02 14.47
N ARG A 42 1.34 -8.70 14.36
CA ARG A 42 1.37 -7.77 15.51
C ARG A 42 0.14 -6.91 15.67
N SER A 43 -0.76 -6.91 14.68
CA SER A 43 -2.02 -6.19 14.75
C SER A 43 -3.15 -7.13 15.13
N THR A 44 -4.09 -6.63 15.94
CA THR A 44 -5.32 -7.34 16.31
C THR A 44 -6.36 -7.25 15.20
N LEU A 45 -6.01 -7.71 13.99
CA LEU A 45 -6.93 -7.71 12.86
C LEU A 45 -8.01 -8.78 13.06
N LEU A 46 -9.25 -8.43 12.72
CA LEU A 46 -10.37 -9.37 12.73
C LEU A 46 -10.17 -10.51 11.72
N LYS A 47 -9.48 -10.21 10.62
CA LYS A 47 -9.13 -11.14 9.54
C LYS A 47 -7.72 -10.82 9.07
N PRO A 48 -6.97 -11.83 8.58
CA PRO A 48 -5.67 -11.57 7.96
C PRO A 48 -5.77 -10.59 6.80
N ILE A 49 -4.69 -9.86 6.54
CA ILE A 49 -4.60 -8.94 5.39
C ILE A 49 -4.99 -9.66 4.09
N GLY A 50 -5.83 -9.02 3.28
CA GLY A 50 -6.33 -9.57 2.01
C GLY A 50 -7.45 -10.60 2.13
N ARG A 51 -7.98 -10.85 3.34
CA ARG A 51 -9.14 -11.74 3.57
C ARG A 51 -10.44 -10.99 3.87
N ASN A 52 -10.45 -9.66 3.81
CA ASN A 52 -11.71 -8.92 3.96
C ASN A 52 -12.56 -8.98 2.70
N ASN A 53 -13.88 -8.94 2.90
CA ASN A 53 -14.84 -8.97 1.79
C ASN A 53 -15.02 -7.59 1.14
N LEU A 54 -14.60 -6.52 1.82
CA LEU A 54 -14.69 -5.15 1.30
C LEU A 54 -13.35 -4.43 1.49
N PRO A 55 -12.87 -3.69 0.47
CA PRO A 55 -11.64 -2.91 0.59
C PRO A 55 -11.65 -1.94 1.77
N LYS A 56 -12.81 -1.36 2.12
CA LYS A 56 -12.95 -0.44 3.25
C LYS A 56 -12.53 -1.03 4.60
N HIS A 57 -12.57 -2.36 4.74
CA HIS A 57 -12.17 -3.06 5.97
C HIS A 57 -10.70 -3.51 5.96
N GLU A 58 -9.99 -3.35 4.85
CA GLU A 58 -8.55 -3.64 4.82
C GLU A 58 -7.79 -2.57 5.64
N PRO A 59 -6.89 -2.97 6.56
CA PRO A 59 -6.18 -2.08 7.47
C PRO A 59 -5.11 -1.22 6.76
N VAL A 60 -4.66 -1.67 5.60
CA VAL A 60 -3.62 -1.05 4.77
C VAL A 60 -4.12 -0.97 3.34
N ARG A 61 -3.72 0.08 2.61
CA ARG A 61 -3.93 0.22 1.16
C ARG A 61 -2.63 -0.08 0.44
N MET A 62 -2.71 -0.86 -0.63
CA MET A 62 -1.60 -1.12 -1.52
C MET A 62 -1.76 -0.21 -2.74
N ARG A 63 -0.66 0.37 -3.22
CA ARG A 63 -0.62 1.10 -4.49
C ARG A 63 0.55 0.65 -5.32
N GLN A 64 0.40 0.69 -6.63
CA GLN A 64 1.50 0.51 -7.55
C GLN A 64 1.98 1.87 -8.05
N GLU A 65 3.29 2.13 -7.98
CA GLU A 65 3.88 3.32 -8.59
C GLU A 65 4.30 2.98 -10.03
N PRO A 66 3.78 3.67 -11.07
CA PRO A 66 4.21 3.45 -12.44
C PRO A 66 5.68 3.83 -12.59
N SER A 67 6.50 2.89 -13.03
CA SER A 67 7.94 3.10 -13.20
C SER A 67 8.52 2.18 -14.25
N MET A 68 9.55 2.67 -14.96
CA MET A 68 10.34 1.87 -15.89
C MET A 68 11.61 1.31 -15.26
N SER A 69 11.92 1.71 -14.03
CA SER A 69 13.13 1.31 -13.34
C SER A 69 13.04 -0.13 -12.86
N PHE A 70 14.16 -0.86 -12.92
CA PHE A 70 14.30 -2.09 -12.17
C PHE A 70 14.39 -1.76 -10.68
N ALA A 71 13.36 -2.14 -9.94
CA ALA A 71 13.22 -1.75 -8.55
C ALA A 71 14.31 -2.43 -7.69
N PRO A 72 15.19 -1.66 -7.01
CA PRO A 72 16.19 -2.24 -6.10
C PRO A 72 15.51 -2.88 -4.87
N SER A 73 14.30 -2.42 -4.54
CA SER A 73 13.43 -3.02 -3.54
C SER A 73 11.97 -2.84 -3.94
N ASN A 74 11.09 -3.72 -3.44
CA ASN A 74 9.68 -3.69 -3.80
C ASN A 74 8.94 -2.50 -3.18
N LEU A 75 9.35 -2.03 -2.01
CA LEU A 75 8.69 -0.98 -1.24
C LEU A 75 9.24 0.39 -1.59
N THR A 76 8.41 1.33 -2.02
CA THR A 76 8.87 2.69 -2.39
C THR A 76 8.48 3.77 -1.44
N LYS A 77 7.27 3.67 -0.89
CA LYS A 77 6.71 4.72 -0.06
C LYS A 77 5.73 4.15 0.92
N VAL A 78 5.74 4.69 2.12
CA VAL A 78 4.66 4.51 3.09
C VAL A 78 4.10 5.88 3.42
N GLU A 79 2.78 5.98 3.45
CA GLU A 79 2.06 7.22 3.75
C GLU A 79 1.00 6.96 4.82
N ARG A 80 1.07 7.70 5.93
CA ARG A 80 0.05 7.67 6.97
C ARG A 80 -0.68 9.01 7.02
N GLN A 81 -2.00 8.93 7.12
CA GLN A 81 -2.87 10.10 7.29
C GLN A 81 -3.86 9.82 8.42
N PRO A 82 -4.06 10.76 9.37
CA PRO A 82 -5.06 10.61 10.41
C PRO A 82 -6.44 10.31 9.82
N GLY A 83 -7.13 9.29 10.35
CA GLY A 83 -8.46 8.90 9.90
C GLY A 83 -8.50 8.16 8.54
N ARG A 84 -7.36 7.81 7.95
CA ARG A 84 -7.28 6.97 6.74
C ARG A 84 -6.38 5.76 6.97
N PRO A 85 -6.65 4.63 6.29
CA PRO A 85 -5.73 3.49 6.30
C PRO A 85 -4.34 3.90 5.80
N SER A 86 -3.28 3.36 6.42
CA SER A 86 -1.91 3.53 5.94
C SER A 86 -1.80 3.04 4.50
N THR A 87 -1.10 3.78 3.64
CA THR A 87 -0.86 3.37 2.26
C THR A 87 0.58 2.93 2.08
N ILE A 88 0.77 1.80 1.41
CA ILE A 88 2.04 1.24 1.01
C ILE A 88 2.12 1.24 -0.51
N SER A 89 3.07 1.98 -1.07
CA SER A 89 3.38 1.97 -2.50
C SER A 89 4.50 0.99 -2.82
N ILE A 90 4.35 0.29 -3.94
CA ILE A 90 5.33 -0.66 -4.46
C ILE A 90 5.65 -0.39 -5.94
N LEU A 91 6.85 -0.79 -6.37
CA LEU A 91 7.22 -0.83 -7.80
C LEU A 91 6.96 -2.21 -8.43
N GLY A 92 6.68 -3.21 -7.59
CA GLY A 92 6.43 -4.58 -7.99
C GLY A 92 5.01 -4.80 -8.51
N PHE A 93 4.47 -5.98 -8.20
CA PHE A 93 3.14 -6.48 -8.57
C PHE A 93 2.11 -5.41 -8.96
N GLY A 94 1.56 -5.57 -10.17
CA GLY A 94 0.48 -4.76 -10.69
C GLY A 94 0.51 -4.71 -12.22
N LEU A 95 -0.13 -3.68 -12.77
CA LEU A 95 -0.34 -3.52 -14.20
C LEU A 95 0.82 -2.82 -14.92
N PHE A 96 1.55 -1.96 -14.20
CA PHE A 96 2.64 -1.15 -14.76
C PHE A 96 4.02 -1.79 -14.57
N GLY A 97 4.98 -1.28 -15.34
CA GLY A 97 6.40 -1.61 -15.21
C GLY A 97 6.96 -2.47 -16.34
N PRO A 98 8.28 -2.66 -16.39
CA PRO A 98 8.94 -3.44 -17.45
C PRO A 98 8.50 -4.92 -17.44
N ASN A 99 8.07 -5.42 -16.28
CA ASN A 99 7.55 -6.78 -16.10
C ASN A 99 6.02 -6.81 -15.95
N GLY A 100 5.33 -5.68 -16.17
CA GLY A 100 3.89 -5.57 -16.04
C GLY A 100 3.15 -6.17 -17.26
N PRO A 101 1.88 -6.57 -17.09
CA PRO A 101 1.06 -7.12 -18.17
C PRO A 101 0.60 -6.07 -19.20
N LEU A 102 0.59 -4.78 -18.84
CA LEU A 102 0.22 -3.72 -19.78
C LEU A 102 1.39 -3.35 -20.70
N PRO A 103 1.12 -2.89 -21.93
CA PRO A 103 2.16 -2.37 -22.81
C PRO A 103 2.98 -1.26 -22.15
N LEU A 104 4.29 -1.24 -22.41
CA LEU A 104 5.24 -0.31 -21.78
C LEU A 104 4.86 1.17 -21.97
N HIS A 105 4.35 1.54 -23.16
CA HIS A 105 3.91 2.90 -23.44
C HIS A 105 2.76 3.38 -22.53
N ILE A 106 1.95 2.48 -21.98
CA ILE A 106 0.91 2.83 -20.99
C ILE A 106 1.53 3.12 -19.63
N THR A 107 2.60 2.42 -19.27
CA THR A 107 3.38 2.72 -18.07
C THR A 107 4.04 4.09 -18.17
N GLU A 108 4.66 4.39 -19.32
CA GLU A 108 5.24 5.70 -19.61
C GLU A 108 4.21 6.82 -19.49
N TYR A 109 3.04 6.64 -20.10
CA TYR A 109 1.94 7.61 -20.02
C TYR A 109 1.48 7.83 -18.58
N ALA A 110 1.27 6.76 -17.80
CA ALA A 110 0.87 6.87 -16.40
C ALA A 110 1.93 7.60 -15.56
N HIS A 111 3.21 7.28 -15.79
CA HIS A 111 4.34 7.92 -15.11
C HIS A 111 4.41 9.43 -15.43
N GLU A 112 4.27 9.80 -16.70
CA GLU A 112 4.28 11.20 -17.16
C GLU A 112 3.12 12.00 -16.54
N ARG A 113 1.90 11.44 -16.55
CA ARG A 113 0.72 12.07 -15.91
C ARG A 113 0.97 12.36 -14.44
N MET A 114 1.57 11.41 -13.73
CA MET A 114 1.84 11.56 -12.30
C MET A 114 2.93 12.60 -12.00
N HIS A 115 4.05 12.57 -12.72
CA HIS A 115 5.20 13.43 -12.43
C HIS A 115 5.09 14.83 -13.04
N HIS A 116 4.60 14.96 -14.27
CA HIS A 116 4.54 16.25 -14.98
C HIS A 116 3.19 16.96 -14.82
N HIS A 117 2.10 16.19 -14.77
CA HIS A 117 0.75 16.75 -14.71
C HIS A 117 0.12 16.67 -13.31
N LYS A 118 0.81 16.06 -12.34
CA LYS A 118 0.31 15.79 -10.97
C LYS A 118 -1.05 15.06 -10.98
N ASP A 119 -1.33 14.32 -12.04
CA ASP A 119 -2.54 13.55 -12.19
C ASP A 119 -2.29 12.08 -11.88
N ARG A 120 -2.88 11.61 -10.79
CA ARG A 120 -2.80 10.22 -10.33
C ARG A 120 -4.01 9.37 -10.76
N THR A 121 -4.94 9.90 -11.56
CA THR A 121 -6.23 9.26 -11.85
C THR A 121 -6.06 7.86 -12.45
N LEU A 122 -5.21 7.71 -13.48
CA LEU A 122 -4.99 6.42 -14.14
C LEU A 122 -4.36 5.39 -13.18
N SER A 123 -3.36 5.80 -12.41
CA SER A 123 -2.71 4.93 -11.42
C SER A 123 -3.67 4.53 -10.30
N ALA A 124 -4.45 5.48 -9.78
CA ALA A 124 -5.42 5.23 -8.72
C ALA A 124 -6.58 4.32 -9.19
N PHE A 125 -6.94 4.38 -10.48
CA PHE A 125 -7.88 3.42 -11.07
C PHE A 125 -7.26 2.02 -11.17
N ALA A 126 -6.00 1.92 -11.61
CA ALA A 126 -5.29 0.65 -11.68
C ALA A 126 -5.16 -0.01 -10.29
N ASP A 127 -5.05 0.78 -9.21
CA ASP A 127 -5.03 0.31 -7.82
C ASP A 127 -6.28 -0.45 -7.36
N ILE A 128 -7.32 -0.56 -8.19
CA ILE A 128 -8.50 -1.38 -7.89
C ILE A 128 -8.23 -2.87 -8.15
N PHE A 129 -7.26 -3.20 -9.02
CA PHE A 129 -7.04 -4.57 -9.49
C PHE A 129 -6.02 -5.36 -8.66
N HIS A 130 -5.34 -4.75 -7.69
CA HIS A 130 -4.33 -5.35 -6.81
C HIS A 130 -4.53 -4.97 -5.35
#